data_AF-A0ABD5AZB9-F1
#
_entry.id   AF-A0ABD5AZB9-F1
#
_cell.length_a   1.000
_cell.length_b   1.000
_cell.length_c   1.000
_cell.angle_alpha   90.00
_cell.angle_beta   90.00
_cell.angle_gamma   90.00
#
_symmetry.space_group_name_H-M   'P 1'
#
loop_
_entity.id
_entity.type
_entity.pdbx_description
1 polymer ?
#
loop_
_entity_poly.entity_id
_entity_poly.type
_entity_poly.pdbx_seq_one_letter_code
_entity_poly.pdbx_strand_id
1 'polypeptide(L)'
;MVQLEEMVFNLDRAAIEFGKMDFNTHLDLKAYSDIIKTYESHGDELMHQVISDLNQTFITPIEREDILSLCNAIDDVLDAMEETSAMFEMYSIEYTDEYMAEFVENIQKAVAEMKLAVGLLVDKKLSHMRIHSINIKEFETNCDGILRQSMK
;
A
#
# COMPACT_ATOMS: atom_id res chain seq x y z
N MET A 1 -13.20 -11.86 -5.01
CA MET A 1 -11.74 -12.12 -5.17
C MET A 1 -11.13 -11.23 -6.23
N VAL A 2 -11.78 -11.05 -7.39
CA VAL A 2 -11.33 -10.09 -8.41
C VAL A 2 -11.09 -8.71 -7.80
N GLN A 3 -12.01 -8.22 -6.96
CA GLN A 3 -11.84 -6.92 -6.29
C GLN A 3 -10.68 -6.87 -5.29
N LEU A 4 -10.43 -7.95 -4.53
CA LEU A 4 -9.28 -8.03 -3.62
C LEU A 4 -7.96 -7.96 -4.40
N GLU A 5 -7.92 -8.60 -5.57
CA GLU A 5 -6.77 -8.53 -6.46
C GLU A 5 -6.60 -7.12 -7.03
N GLU A 6 -7.68 -6.46 -7.45
CA GLU A 6 -7.61 -5.06 -7.92
C GLU A 6 -7.19 -4.09 -6.80
N MET A 7 -7.61 -4.30 -5.55
CA MET A 7 -7.16 -3.49 -4.41
C MET A 7 -5.64 -3.52 -4.26
N VAL A 8 -5.02 -4.70 -4.35
CA VAL A 8 -3.56 -4.79 -4.23
C VAL A 8 -2.83 -4.26 -5.48
N PHE A 9 -3.45 -4.34 -6.66
CA PHE A 9 -2.92 -3.69 -7.86
C PHE A 9 -2.99 -2.16 -7.76
N ASN A 10 -4.08 -1.63 -7.19
CA ASN A 10 -4.22 -0.21 -6.90
C ASN A 10 -3.13 0.26 -5.92
N LEU A 11 -2.94 -0.47 -4.82
CA LEU A 11 -1.88 -0.19 -3.85
C LEU A 11 -0.47 -0.24 -4.47
N ASP A 12 -0.19 -1.21 -5.33
CA ASP A 12 1.11 -1.33 -6.03
C ASP A 12 1.37 -0.13 -6.96
N ARG A 13 0.35 0.33 -7.69
CA ARG A 13 0.46 1.55 -8.51
C ARG A 13 0.63 2.79 -7.64
N ALA A 14 -0.12 2.90 -6.55
CA ALA A 14 0.00 3.99 -5.59
C ALA A 14 1.41 4.05 -5.00
N ALA A 15 1.99 2.92 -4.59
CA ALA A 15 3.36 2.84 -4.07
C ALA A 15 4.41 3.25 -5.11
N ILE A 16 4.22 2.91 -6.39
CA ILE A 16 5.10 3.34 -7.48
C ILE A 16 5.06 4.86 -7.65
N GLU A 17 3.85 5.45 -7.67
CA GLU A 17 3.69 6.91 -7.75
C GLU A 17 4.23 7.61 -6.50
N PHE A 18 3.99 7.05 -5.31
CA PHE A 18 4.48 7.56 -4.03
C PHE A 18 6.01 7.63 -3.99
N GLY A 19 6.71 6.64 -4.56
CA GLY A 19 8.17 6.65 -4.63
C GLY A 19 8.79 7.57 -5.67
N LYS A 20 8.00 8.25 -6.51
CA LYS A 20 8.56 9.27 -7.41
C LYS A 20 9.11 10.47 -6.65
N MET A 21 8.41 10.89 -5.59
CA MET A 21 8.77 12.02 -4.74
C MET A 21 9.30 13.24 -5.53
N ASP A 22 8.69 13.53 -6.69
CA ASP A 22 9.25 14.44 -7.69
C ASP A 22 8.68 15.85 -7.56
N PHE A 23 8.80 16.43 -6.37
CA PHE A 23 8.31 17.79 -6.08
C PHE A 23 9.46 18.75 -5.74
N ASN A 24 9.48 19.91 -6.40
CA ASN A 24 10.46 20.98 -6.13
C ASN A 24 9.77 22.32 -5.78
N THR A 25 8.44 22.37 -5.90
CA THR A 25 7.63 23.55 -5.59
C THR A 25 6.35 23.12 -4.88
N HIS A 26 5.74 24.04 -4.14
CA HIS A 26 4.41 23.83 -3.55
C HIS A 26 3.34 23.39 -4.57
N LEU A 27 3.40 23.84 -5.83
CA LEU A 27 2.43 23.40 -6.84
C LEU A 27 2.60 21.91 -7.15
N ASP A 28 3.85 21.44 -7.20
CA ASP A 28 4.19 20.04 -7.40
C ASP A 28 3.75 19.19 -6.20
N LEU A 29 3.93 19.69 -4.97
CA LEU A 29 3.46 19.03 -3.74
C LEU A 29 1.96 18.78 -3.75
N LYS A 30 1.18 19.79 -4.11
CA LYS A 30 -0.27 19.66 -4.21
C LYS A 30 -0.66 18.66 -5.30
N ALA A 31 -0.04 18.75 -6.47
CA ALA A 31 -0.31 17.80 -7.56
C ALA A 31 0.03 16.35 -7.15
N TYR A 32 1.15 16.16 -6.45
CA TYR A 32 1.56 14.87 -5.91
C TYR A 32 0.55 14.33 -4.88
N SER A 33 0.18 15.14 -3.88
CA SER A 33 -0.87 14.83 -2.88
C SER A 33 -2.20 14.46 -3.54
N ASP A 34 -2.67 15.27 -4.50
CA ASP A 34 -3.90 15.02 -5.25
C ASP A 34 -3.83 13.68 -6.03
N ILE A 35 -2.67 13.34 -6.61
CA ILE A 35 -2.47 12.06 -7.31
C ILE A 35 -2.60 10.89 -6.34
N ILE A 36 -1.90 10.90 -5.20
CA ILE A 36 -1.99 9.82 -4.22
C ILE A 36 -3.42 9.67 -3.68
N LYS A 37 -4.08 10.78 -3.41
CA LYS A 37 -5.50 10.80 -3.02
C LYS A 37 -6.42 10.14 -4.04
N THR A 38 -6.15 10.27 -5.35
CA THR A 38 -6.96 9.58 -6.35
C THR A 38 -6.86 8.05 -6.24
N TYR A 39 -5.72 7.53 -5.80
CA TYR A 39 -5.56 6.10 -5.55
C TYR A 39 -6.30 5.67 -4.28
N GLU A 40 -6.20 6.44 -3.19
CA GLU A 40 -6.95 6.21 -1.95
C GLU A 40 -8.45 6.15 -2.22
N SER A 41 -9.00 7.15 -2.91
CA SER A 41 -10.44 7.21 -3.16
C SER A 41 -10.91 6.06 -4.06
N HIS A 42 -10.04 5.56 -4.94
CA HIS A 42 -10.33 4.35 -5.71
C HIS A 42 -10.26 3.07 -4.85
N GLY A 43 -9.34 3.01 -3.88
CA GLY A 43 -9.25 1.94 -2.89
C GLY A 43 -10.54 1.81 -2.07
N ASP A 44 -11.07 2.94 -1.60
CA ASP A 44 -12.34 3.06 -0.88
C ASP A 44 -13.53 2.50 -1.69
N GLU A 45 -13.61 2.87 -2.97
CA GLU A 45 -14.63 2.33 -3.88
C GLU A 45 -14.52 0.81 -4.03
N LEU A 46 -13.31 0.28 -4.15
CA LEU A 46 -13.06 -1.16 -4.25
C LEU A 46 -13.41 -1.87 -2.93
N MET A 47 -13.13 -1.26 -1.78
CA MET A 47 -13.49 -1.80 -0.47
C MET A 47 -15.02 -1.92 -0.33
N HIS A 48 -15.76 -0.89 -0.71
CA HIS A 48 -17.23 -0.95 -0.76
C HIS A 48 -17.75 -2.07 -1.68
N GLN A 49 -17.11 -2.26 -2.83
CA GLN A 49 -17.45 -3.35 -3.76
C GLN A 49 -17.16 -4.72 -3.15
N VAL A 50 -16.02 -4.92 -2.47
CA VAL A 50 -15.72 -6.17 -1.77
C VAL A 50 -16.78 -6.50 -0.73
N ILE A 51 -17.17 -5.53 0.09
CA ILE A 51 -18.21 -5.73 1.12
C ILE A 51 -19.54 -6.14 0.46
N SER A 52 -19.94 -5.47 -0.63
CA SER A 52 -21.14 -5.81 -1.38
C SER A 52 -21.08 -7.23 -1.95
N ASP A 53 -19.95 -7.60 -2.56
CA ASP A 53 -19.73 -8.93 -3.15
C ASP A 53 -19.77 -10.03 -2.08
N LEU A 54 -19.17 -9.80 -0.91
CA LEU A 54 -19.18 -10.75 0.21
C LEU A 54 -20.59 -10.99 0.75
N ASN A 55 -21.43 -9.95 0.80
CA ASN A 55 -22.82 -10.05 1.22
C ASN A 55 -23.69 -10.83 0.23
N GLN A 56 -23.36 -10.78 -1.06
CA GLN A 56 -24.08 -11.49 -2.12
C GLN A 56 -23.54 -12.91 -2.38
N THR A 57 -22.34 -13.23 -1.89
CA THR A 57 -21.67 -14.51 -2.15
C THR A 57 -21.90 -15.52 -1.03
N PHE A 58 -22.57 -16.64 -1.34
CA PHE A 58 -22.90 -17.68 -0.35
C PHE A 58 -21.70 -18.56 0.06
N ILE A 59 -20.79 -18.86 -0.88
CA ILE A 59 -19.61 -19.71 -0.63
C ILE A 59 -18.34 -18.89 -0.88
N THR A 60 -17.48 -18.78 0.12
CA THR A 60 -16.20 -18.06 0.06
C THR A 60 -15.03 -19.04 0.14
N PRO A 61 -13.87 -18.72 -0.47
CA PRO A 61 -12.72 -19.62 -0.53
C PRO A 61 -11.93 -19.70 0.79
N ILE A 62 -11.99 -18.65 1.60
CA ILE A 62 -11.51 -18.55 2.99
C ILE A 62 -12.61 -17.89 3.83
N GLU A 63 -12.38 -17.73 5.14
CA GLU A 63 -13.36 -17.10 6.02
C GLU A 63 -13.60 -15.64 5.63
N ARG A 64 -14.86 -15.19 5.70
CA ARG A 64 -15.24 -13.82 5.31
C ARG A 64 -14.53 -12.77 6.15
N GLU A 65 -14.34 -13.07 7.43
CA GLU A 65 -13.64 -12.20 8.37
C GLU A 65 -12.17 -12.04 7.98
N ASP A 66 -11.52 -13.08 7.49
CA ASP A 66 -10.14 -13.00 6.99
C ASP A 66 -10.04 -12.14 5.73
N ILE A 67 -11.00 -12.25 4.80
CA ILE A 67 -11.03 -11.42 3.59
C ILE A 67 -11.18 -9.95 3.96
N LEU A 68 -12.14 -9.63 4.83
CA LEU A 68 -12.36 -8.25 5.28
C LEU A 68 -11.15 -7.71 6.03
N SER A 69 -10.55 -8.52 6.91
CA SER A 69 -9.33 -8.13 7.63
C SER A 69 -8.17 -7.84 6.69
N LEU A 70 -8.02 -8.65 5.63
CA LEU A 70 -7.00 -8.43 4.60
C LEU A 70 -7.26 -7.17 3.78
N CYS A 71 -8.53 -6.91 3.41
CA CYS A 71 -8.88 -5.68 2.71
C CYS A 71 -8.57 -4.44 3.54
N ASN A 72 -8.99 -4.42 4.82
CA ASN A 72 -8.67 -3.30 5.73
C ASN A 72 -7.16 -3.10 5.85
N ALA A 73 -6.38 -4.17 5.99
CA ALA A 73 -4.93 -4.06 6.11
C ALA A 73 -4.25 -3.54 4.82
N ILE A 74 -4.82 -3.78 3.64
CA ILE A 74 -4.34 -3.21 2.37
C ILE A 74 -4.68 -1.71 2.32
N ASP A 75 -5.88 -1.36 2.75
CA ASP A 75 -6.40 0.00 2.82
C ASP A 75 -5.58 0.88 3.78
N ASP A 76 -5.30 0.38 4.98
CA ASP A 76 -4.48 1.07 6.00
C ASP A 76 -3.10 1.51 5.44
N VAL A 77 -2.51 0.73 4.54
CA VAL A 77 -1.22 1.07 3.91
C VAL A 77 -1.39 2.21 2.90
N LEU A 78 -2.47 2.20 2.13
CA LEU A 78 -2.78 3.24 1.16
C LEU A 78 -3.12 4.57 1.86
N ASP A 79 -3.90 4.51 2.94
CA ASP A 79 -4.24 5.64 3.79
C ASP A 79 -2.98 6.28 4.39
N ALA A 80 -2.05 5.46 4.89
CA ALA A 80 -0.78 5.98 5.41
C ALA A 80 0.06 6.70 4.33
N MET A 81 0.00 6.25 3.08
CA MET A 81 0.67 6.94 1.95
C MET A 81 -0.03 8.27 1.63
N GLU A 82 -1.37 8.30 1.61
CA GLU A 82 -2.15 9.53 1.41
C GLU A 82 -1.85 10.55 2.52
N GLU A 83 -1.93 10.13 3.78
CA GLU A 83 -1.68 10.99 4.93
C GLU A 83 -0.26 11.58 4.86
N THR A 84 0.74 10.75 4.53
CA THR A 84 2.12 11.21 4.37
C THR A 84 2.26 12.23 3.23
N SER A 85 1.59 12.00 2.09
CA SER A 85 1.60 12.94 0.97
C SER A 85 0.93 14.27 1.31
N ALA A 86 -0.18 14.24 2.05
CA ALA A 86 -0.88 15.41 2.54
C ALA A 86 -0.03 16.18 3.57
N MET A 87 0.73 15.48 4.42
CA MET A 87 1.69 16.10 5.35
C MET A 87 2.79 16.85 4.60
N PHE A 88 3.33 16.32 3.50
CA PHE A 88 4.32 17.05 2.71
C PHE A 88 3.76 18.36 2.16
N GLU A 89 2.53 18.37 1.65
CA GLU A 89 1.85 19.60 1.23
C GLU A 89 1.62 20.55 2.41
N MET A 90 1.01 20.06 3.49
CA MET A 90 0.61 20.87 4.65
C MET A 90 1.80 21.55 5.34
N TYR A 91 2.95 20.88 5.41
CA TYR A 91 4.17 21.41 6.00
C TYR A 91 5.13 22.04 4.98
N SER A 92 4.77 22.06 3.69
CA SER A 92 5.61 22.56 2.60
C SER A 92 7.01 21.92 2.58
N ILE A 93 7.06 20.60 2.71
CA ILE A 93 8.30 19.83 2.66
C ILE A 93 8.67 19.60 1.19
N GLU A 94 9.49 20.48 0.64
CA GLU A 94 9.87 20.47 -0.79
C GLU A 94 11.19 19.73 -1.08
N TYR A 95 11.58 18.80 -0.20
CA TYR A 95 12.80 18.00 -0.38
C TYR A 95 12.61 16.57 0.09
N THR A 96 13.42 15.69 -0.46
CA THR A 96 13.53 14.29 -0.07
C THR A 96 14.99 14.00 0.23
N ASP A 97 15.28 13.44 1.40
CA ASP A 97 16.63 12.99 1.74
C ASP A 97 16.86 11.53 1.36
N GLU A 98 18.09 11.06 1.52
CA GLU A 98 18.46 9.68 1.18
C GLU A 98 17.73 8.63 2.03
N TYR A 99 17.42 8.95 3.30
CA TYR A 99 16.72 8.05 4.19
C TYR A 99 15.26 7.89 3.78
N MET A 100 14.58 8.98 3.40
CA MET A 100 13.22 8.96 2.87
C MET A 100 13.16 8.12 1.59
N ALA A 101 14.09 8.35 0.66
CA ALA A 101 14.16 7.60 -0.59
C ALA A 101 14.37 6.09 -0.34
N GLU A 102 15.30 5.72 0.55
CA GLU A 102 15.55 4.32 0.90
C GLU A 102 14.33 3.70 1.63
N PHE A 103 13.67 4.47 2.51
CA PHE A 103 12.48 4.00 3.23
C PHE A 103 11.35 3.67 2.24
N VAL A 104 11.12 4.55 1.26
CA VAL A 104 10.05 4.37 0.28
C VAL A 104 10.37 3.23 -0.69
N GLU A 105 11.64 3.04 -1.05
CA GLU A 105 12.05 1.88 -1.84
C GLU A 105 11.72 0.56 -1.11
N ASN A 106 11.91 0.50 0.21
CA ASN A 106 11.52 -0.68 1.00
C ASN A 106 9.99 -0.84 1.07
N ILE A 107 9.22 0.25 1.19
CA ILE A 107 7.75 0.21 1.11
C ILE A 107 7.31 -0.37 -0.24
N GLN A 108 7.85 0.11 -1.36
CA GLN A 108 7.51 -0.37 -2.70
C GLN A 108 7.79 -1.88 -2.85
N LYS A 109 8.93 -2.35 -2.34
CA LYS A 109 9.27 -3.78 -2.35
C LYS A 109 8.31 -4.59 -1.48
N ALA A 110 7.95 -4.11 -0.29
CA ALA A 110 6.98 -4.76 0.58
C ALA A 110 5.59 -4.87 -0.08
N VAL A 111 5.12 -3.80 -0.72
CA VAL A 111 3.85 -3.79 -1.47
C VAL A 111 3.89 -4.76 -2.66
N ALA A 112 5.01 -4.83 -3.38
CA ALA A 112 5.17 -5.80 -4.46
C ALA A 112 5.07 -7.26 -3.95
N GLU A 113 5.64 -7.55 -2.77
CA GLU A 113 5.49 -8.86 -2.11
C GLU A 113 4.04 -9.11 -1.66
N MET A 114 3.33 -8.10 -1.16
CA MET A 114 1.90 -8.20 -0.85
C MET A 114 1.08 -8.57 -2.08
N LYS A 115 1.33 -7.93 -3.23
CA LYS A 115 0.69 -8.24 -4.51
C LYS A 115 0.89 -9.69 -4.91
N LEU A 116 2.12 -10.21 -4.79
CA LEU A 116 2.41 -11.61 -5.08
C LEU A 116 1.69 -12.56 -4.12
N ALA A 117 1.68 -12.25 -2.82
CA ALA A 117 0.99 -13.06 -1.81
C ALA A 117 -0.53 -13.12 -2.05
N VAL A 118 -1.16 -11.99 -2.36
CA VAL A 118 -2.60 -11.92 -2.66
C VAL A 118 -2.91 -12.65 -3.97
N GLY A 119 -2.07 -12.53 -5.00
CA GLY A 119 -2.22 -13.31 -6.23
C GLY A 119 -2.18 -14.82 -5.98
N LEU A 120 -1.29 -15.29 -5.10
CA LEU A 120 -1.25 -16.69 -4.68
C LEU A 120 -2.48 -17.13 -3.88
N LEU A 121 -3.08 -16.23 -3.10
CA LEU A 121 -4.34 -16.48 -2.40
C LEU A 121 -5.49 -16.68 -3.40
N VAL A 122 -5.58 -15.83 -4.43
CA VAL A 122 -6.54 -15.96 -5.55
C VAL A 122 -6.38 -17.30 -6.27
N ASP A 123 -5.13 -17.69 -6.53
CA ASP A 123 -4.75 -18.96 -7.15
C ASP A 123 -4.91 -20.18 -6.23
N LYS A 124 -5.26 -19.99 -4.95
CA LYS A 124 -5.35 -21.04 -3.91
C LYS A 124 -4.03 -21.78 -3.66
N LYS A 125 -2.88 -21.14 -3.92
CA LYS A 125 -1.52 -21.68 -3.75
C LYS A 125 -0.91 -21.27 -2.40
N LEU A 126 -1.65 -21.50 -1.32
CA LEU A 126 -1.33 -20.99 0.03
C LEU A 126 0.06 -21.41 0.56
N SER A 127 0.55 -22.59 0.17
CA SER A 127 1.87 -23.09 0.60
C SER A 127 3.03 -22.20 0.17
N HIS A 128 2.86 -21.40 -0.88
CA HIS A 128 3.88 -20.49 -1.40
C HIS A 128 3.79 -19.09 -0.79
N MET A 129 2.73 -18.74 -0.06
CA MET A 129 2.57 -17.39 0.50
C MET A 129 3.58 -17.07 1.60
N ARG A 130 4.06 -18.10 2.33
CA ARG A 130 4.94 -17.91 3.49
C ARG A 130 6.24 -17.17 3.15
N ILE A 131 6.78 -17.36 1.94
CA ILE A 131 8.02 -16.67 1.55
C ILE A 131 7.79 -15.16 1.44
N HIS A 132 6.66 -14.75 0.87
CA HIS A 132 6.29 -13.34 0.71
C HIS A 132 6.06 -12.67 2.07
N SER A 133 5.43 -13.37 3.03
CA SER A 133 5.30 -12.86 4.40
C SER A 133 6.65 -12.65 5.11
N ILE A 134 7.64 -13.52 4.84
CA ILE A 134 9.00 -13.36 5.36
C ILE A 134 9.67 -12.14 4.74
N ASN A 135 9.56 -11.97 3.42
CA ASN A 135 10.14 -10.83 2.71
C ASN A 135 9.52 -9.50 3.17
N ILE A 136 8.20 -9.43 3.34
CA ILE A 136 7.51 -8.23 3.88
C ILE A 136 8.09 -7.87 5.27
N LYS A 137 8.30 -8.88 6.13
CA LYS A 137 8.87 -8.65 7.47
C LYS A 137 10.32 -8.15 7.40
N GLU A 138 11.11 -8.65 6.44
CA GLU A 138 12.47 -8.18 6.21
C GLU A 138 12.50 -6.71 5.78
N PHE A 139 11.64 -6.31 4.85
CA PHE A 139 11.53 -4.90 4.42
C PHE A 139 11.07 -3.98 5.56
N GLU A 140 10.11 -4.41 6.39
CA GLU A 140 9.73 -3.66 7.60
C GLU A 140 10.91 -3.51 8.57
N THR A 141 11.71 -4.56 8.76
CA THR A 141 12.88 -4.51 9.65
C THR A 141 13.94 -3.53 9.12
N ASN A 142 14.10 -3.43 7.79
CA ASN A 142 14.96 -2.44 7.17
C ASN A 142 14.45 -1.01 7.40
N CYS A 143 13.15 -0.76 7.19
CA CYS A 143 12.52 0.52 7.49
C CYS A 143 12.74 0.96 8.94
N ASP A 144 12.57 0.05 9.88
CA ASP A 144 12.88 0.24 11.31
C ASP A 144 14.33 0.69 11.55
N GLY A 145 15.26 0.10 10.79
CA GLY A 145 16.68 0.45 10.81
C GLY A 145 16.94 1.85 10.27
N ILE A 146 16.35 2.19 9.12
CA ILE A 146 16.48 3.49 8.46
C ILE A 146 15.96 4.61 9.38
N LEU A 147 14.78 4.41 9.97
CA LEU A 147 14.20 5.37 10.93
C LEU A 147 15.12 5.65 12.12
N ARG A 148 15.78 4.62 12.66
CA ARG A 148 16.72 4.80 13.78
C ARG A 148 18.00 5.50 13.37
N GLN A 149 18.39 5.43 12.09
CA GLN A 149 19.58 6.09 11.57
C GLN A 149 19.30 7.57 11.27
N SER A 150 18.14 7.90 10.70
CA SER A 150 17.77 9.28 10.35
C SER A 150 17.59 10.20 11.57
N MET A 151 17.30 9.62 12.75
CA MET A 151 17.16 10.37 14.00
C MET A 151 18.49 10.63 14.76
N LYS A 152 19.63 10.18 14.24
CA LYS A 152 20.95 10.39 14.85
C LYS A 152 21.66 11.60 14.27
#